data_AF-A0A4Q4UI37-F1
#
_entry.id   AF-A0A4Q4UI37-F1
#
_cell.length_a   1.000
_cell.length_b   1.000
_cell.length_c   1.000
_cell.angle_alpha   90.00
_cell.angle_beta   90.00
_cell.angle_gamma   90.00
#
_symmetry.space_group_name_H-M   'P 1'
#
loop_
_entity.id
_entity.type
_entity.pdbx_description
1 polymer ?
#
loop_
_entity_poly.entity_id
_entity_poly.type
_entity_poly.pdbx_seq_one_letter_code
_entity_poly.pdbx_strand_id
1 'polypeptide(L)'
;MGRWWGGRLTDYSESSDPPQGTGSITVLDSHFNRVPYAITVAHQEHQYPSIVLDNLLVENSESVVLISGGEALLPGSGGPLWFNSWMSGYQVLPDGYSGRRTGFIGAKPNKPTALPGGQGGYFYRSKPQYGSGGLVVATEHGISNDATGDQTNAINALLRGNVGSTIFFPGGVYLVKGTVEIPAMARVGQPGDSGVIEISDMLFTTKEGTAGCILMEWNVHESHQGSAAIWDSHFRSLFTSVAAFLSSRMAPTWFWGGGSEHAQLYQWQLLGASNIVMGHVQTEAPYYQDNPTALEPYTVAEWPADPGFEDCAEDFCKKAWALRILNSSDVFLYGLGLYSFSQDNNLGCALSEECPTVFH
;
A
#
# COMPACT_ATOMS: atom_id res chain seq x y z
N MET A 1 10.79 -0.80 -17.79
CA MET A 1 9.75 -1.34 -18.69
C MET A 1 9.56 -2.80 -18.34
N GLY A 2 8.47 -3.15 -17.64
CA GLY A 2 8.08 -4.55 -17.47
C GLY A 2 7.65 -5.10 -18.82
N ARG A 3 8.22 -6.25 -19.23
CA ARG A 3 7.69 -7.00 -20.37
C ARG A 3 6.54 -7.84 -19.83
N TRP A 4 5.31 -7.51 -20.21
CA TRP A 4 4.15 -8.32 -19.83
C TRP A 4 3.95 -9.42 -20.86
N TRP A 5 3.89 -10.66 -20.37
CA TRP A 5 3.46 -11.81 -21.14
C TRP A 5 1.95 -11.93 -20.89
N GLY A 6 1.13 -11.96 -21.95
CA GLY A 6 -0.33 -11.89 -21.86
C GLY A 6 -0.92 -12.77 -20.75
N GLY A 7 -1.91 -12.24 -20.04
CA GLY A 7 -2.54 -12.87 -18.88
C GLY A 7 -3.94 -13.33 -19.24
N ARG A 8 -4.26 -14.60 -18.94
CA ARG A 8 -5.60 -15.14 -19.07
C ARG A 8 -6.32 -14.97 -17.73
N LEU A 9 -7.32 -14.10 -17.65
CA LEU A 9 -8.10 -13.87 -16.41
C LEU A 9 -9.27 -14.86 -16.32
N THR A 10 -8.95 -16.15 -16.27
CA THR A 10 -9.95 -17.23 -16.30
C THR A 10 -9.81 -18.27 -15.21
N ASP A 11 -8.94 -18.09 -14.21
CA ASP A 11 -8.87 -19.04 -13.10
C ASP A 11 -10.06 -18.81 -12.17
N TYR A 12 -11.11 -19.58 -12.42
CA TYR A 12 -12.22 -19.78 -11.51
C TYR A 12 -11.87 -20.91 -10.55
N SER A 13 -12.16 -20.75 -9.27
CA SER A 13 -12.28 -21.89 -8.37
C SER A 13 -13.61 -22.60 -8.72
N GLU A 14 -13.53 -23.76 -9.35
CA GLU A 14 -14.70 -24.63 -9.54
C GLU A 14 -15.26 -25.18 -8.21
N SER A 15 -14.60 -24.88 -7.08
CA SER A 15 -14.92 -25.38 -5.75
C SER A 15 -15.81 -24.45 -4.91
N SER A 16 -16.14 -23.23 -5.38
CA SER A 16 -17.08 -22.34 -4.69
C SER A 16 -18.43 -22.31 -5.41
N ASP A 17 -19.52 -22.19 -4.64
CA ASP A 17 -20.87 -21.95 -5.17
C ASP A 17 -21.37 -20.60 -4.62
N PRO A 18 -21.47 -19.55 -5.46
CA PRO A 18 -21.15 -19.53 -6.89
C PRO A 18 -19.62 -19.58 -7.17
N PRO A 19 -19.20 -20.02 -8.37
CA PRO A 19 -17.78 -20.10 -8.75
C PRO A 19 -17.12 -18.71 -8.71
N GLN A 20 -16.01 -18.60 -7.99
CA GLN A 20 -15.27 -17.34 -7.84
C GLN A 20 -14.14 -17.29 -8.87
N GLY A 21 -14.13 -16.26 -9.70
CA GLY A 21 -13.06 -15.97 -10.66
C GLY A 21 -12.24 -14.74 -10.26
N THR A 22 -11.50 -14.19 -11.23
CA THR A 22 -10.87 -12.88 -11.05
C THR A 22 -11.92 -11.81 -10.72
N GLY A 23 -11.84 -11.20 -9.54
CA GLY A 23 -12.76 -10.11 -9.15
C GLY A 23 -12.41 -8.78 -9.82
N SER A 24 -11.13 -8.41 -9.83
CA SER A 24 -10.65 -7.21 -10.51
C SER A 24 -9.19 -7.31 -10.94
N ILE A 25 -8.81 -6.47 -11.92
CA ILE A 25 -7.43 -6.25 -12.33
C ILE A 25 -7.21 -4.74 -12.57
N THR A 26 -6.04 -4.28 -12.17
CA THR A 26 -5.53 -2.96 -12.54
C THR A 26 -4.19 -3.13 -13.25
N VAL A 27 -4.05 -2.55 -14.44
CA VAL A 27 -2.79 -2.56 -15.20
C VAL A 27 -2.34 -1.13 -15.43
N LEU A 28 -1.16 -0.80 -14.92
CA LEU A 28 -0.57 0.54 -14.97
C LEU A 28 0.74 0.52 -15.77
N ASP A 29 1.03 1.62 -16.46
CA ASP A 29 2.36 1.96 -16.99
C ASP A 29 3.02 0.81 -17.78
N SER A 30 2.20 0.10 -18.55
CA SER A 30 2.56 -1.17 -19.18
C SER A 30 2.62 -1.07 -20.70
N HIS A 31 3.41 -1.96 -21.31
CA HIS A 31 3.57 -2.02 -22.76
C HIS A 31 3.22 -3.41 -23.29
N PHE A 32 2.16 -3.51 -24.08
CA PHE A 32 1.81 -4.71 -24.85
C PHE A 32 2.39 -4.61 -26.26
N ASN A 33 3.47 -5.37 -26.52
CA ASN A 33 4.13 -5.42 -27.83
C ASN A 33 4.13 -6.84 -28.38
N ARG A 34 3.53 -7.06 -29.56
CA ARG A 34 3.44 -8.39 -30.18
C ARG A 34 2.75 -9.42 -29.28
N VAL A 35 1.71 -8.97 -28.57
CA VAL A 35 0.85 -9.83 -27.75
C VAL A 35 -0.52 -9.87 -28.43
N PRO A 36 -0.87 -10.92 -29.20
CA PRO A 36 -2.11 -10.94 -29.98
C PRO A 36 -3.34 -10.58 -29.15
N TYR A 37 -3.47 -11.20 -27.96
CA TYR A 37 -4.54 -10.94 -27.01
C TYR A 37 -3.92 -10.65 -25.63
N ALA A 38 -3.90 -9.38 -25.21
CA ALA A 38 -3.21 -8.99 -23.98
C ALA A 38 -3.96 -9.48 -22.72
N ILE A 39 -5.26 -9.22 -22.66
CA ILE A 39 -6.17 -9.62 -21.58
C ILE A 39 -7.36 -10.33 -22.22
N THR A 40 -7.63 -11.55 -21.79
CA THR A 40 -8.83 -12.29 -22.21
C THR A 40 -9.76 -12.51 -21.01
N VAL A 41 -11.04 -12.19 -21.17
CA VAL A 41 -12.10 -12.43 -20.18
C VAL A 41 -13.03 -13.55 -20.64
N ALA A 42 -13.57 -14.33 -19.70
CA ALA A 42 -14.59 -15.33 -20.03
C ALA A 42 -15.91 -14.66 -20.41
N HIS A 43 -16.65 -15.26 -21.35
CA HIS A 43 -18.02 -14.84 -21.66
C HIS A 43 -18.98 -15.48 -20.64
N GLN A 44 -19.40 -14.71 -19.65
CA GLN A 44 -20.53 -15.05 -18.79
C GLN A 44 -21.51 -13.89 -18.78
N GLU A 45 -22.80 -14.18 -18.90
CA GLU A 45 -23.87 -13.18 -18.92
C GLU A 45 -23.76 -12.28 -17.69
N HIS A 46 -23.31 -11.04 -17.91
CA HIS A 46 -23.22 -9.96 -16.91
C HIS A 46 -22.14 -10.05 -15.82
N GLN A 47 -21.20 -11.02 -15.90
CA GLN A 47 -20.09 -11.18 -14.95
C GLN A 47 -18.72 -11.02 -15.62
N TYR A 48 -18.23 -9.79 -15.71
CA TYR A 48 -16.83 -9.51 -16.08
C TYR A 48 -16.07 -9.03 -14.85
N PRO A 49 -14.76 -9.35 -14.71
CA PRO A 49 -13.92 -8.69 -13.72
C PRO A 49 -13.99 -7.17 -13.91
N SER A 50 -13.83 -6.42 -12.82
CA SER A 50 -13.56 -4.99 -12.94
C SER A 50 -12.16 -4.80 -13.48
N ILE A 51 -12.02 -4.10 -14.61
CA ILE A 51 -10.74 -3.85 -15.27
C ILE A 51 -10.48 -2.34 -15.25
N VAL A 52 -9.30 -1.94 -14.79
CA VAL A 52 -8.77 -0.58 -14.94
C VAL A 52 -7.43 -0.63 -15.65
N LEU A 53 -7.30 0.12 -16.74
CA LEU A 53 -6.08 0.25 -17.53
C LEU A 53 -5.66 1.72 -17.53
N ASP A 54 -4.42 2.01 -17.13
CA ASP A 54 -3.88 3.38 -17.10
C ASP A 54 -2.47 3.43 -17.72
N ASN A 55 -2.25 4.41 -18.59
CA ASN A 55 -0.97 4.69 -19.23
C ASN A 55 -0.36 3.48 -19.94
N LEU A 56 -1.09 2.94 -20.92
CA LEU A 56 -0.65 1.78 -21.69
C LEU A 56 -0.06 2.22 -23.04
N LEU A 57 1.02 1.55 -23.44
CA LEU A 57 1.49 1.52 -24.82
C LEU A 57 1.12 0.18 -25.45
N VAL A 58 0.47 0.21 -26.61
CA VAL A 58 0.05 -0.99 -27.34
C VAL A 58 0.62 -0.94 -28.75
N GLU A 59 1.30 -2.02 -29.14
CA GLU A 59 2.00 -2.18 -30.41
C GLU A 59 1.82 -3.61 -30.92
N ASN A 60 1.54 -3.75 -32.22
CA ASN A 60 1.49 -5.05 -32.90
C ASN A 60 0.61 -6.09 -32.17
N SER A 61 -0.52 -5.67 -31.62
CA SER A 61 -1.42 -6.49 -30.82
C SER A 61 -2.83 -6.42 -31.42
N GLU A 62 -3.56 -7.52 -31.49
CA GLU A 62 -4.90 -7.57 -32.12
C GLU A 62 -5.98 -7.03 -31.19
N SER A 63 -5.92 -7.41 -29.90
CA SER A 63 -6.83 -6.93 -28.87
C SER A 63 -6.09 -6.69 -27.56
N VAL A 64 -6.45 -5.63 -26.85
CA VAL A 64 -6.03 -5.40 -25.47
C VAL A 64 -6.94 -6.15 -24.51
N VAL A 65 -8.26 -6.03 -24.69
CA VAL A 65 -9.26 -6.75 -23.88
C VAL A 65 -10.21 -7.48 -24.83
N LEU A 66 -10.17 -8.81 -24.78
CA LEU A 66 -10.95 -9.70 -25.63
C LEU A 66 -11.91 -10.56 -24.79
N ILE A 67 -13.18 -10.64 -25.20
CA ILE A 67 -14.08 -11.69 -24.72
C ILE A 67 -13.70 -13.00 -25.42
N SER A 68 -13.39 -14.04 -24.65
CA SER A 68 -13.01 -15.35 -25.17
C SER A 68 -14.09 -15.90 -26.10
N GLY A 69 -13.75 -16.11 -27.38
CA GLY A 69 -14.69 -16.57 -28.41
C GLY A 69 -15.70 -15.51 -28.89
N GLY A 70 -15.56 -14.27 -28.44
CA GLY A 70 -16.45 -13.14 -28.75
C GLY A 70 -15.71 -11.93 -29.30
N GLU A 71 -16.24 -10.74 -29.01
CA GLU A 71 -15.71 -9.47 -29.51
C GLU A 71 -14.60 -8.88 -28.64
N ALA A 72 -13.81 -7.98 -29.23
CA ALA A 72 -12.84 -7.17 -28.50
C ALA A 72 -13.55 -5.99 -27.80
N LEU A 73 -13.46 -5.93 -26.46
CA LEU A 73 -13.92 -4.78 -25.67
C LEU A 73 -12.98 -3.58 -25.78
N LEU A 74 -11.69 -3.84 -25.94
CA LEU A 74 -10.68 -2.83 -26.25
C LEU A 74 -9.78 -3.38 -27.38
N PRO A 75 -9.92 -2.86 -28.62
CA PRO A 75 -9.07 -3.29 -29.73
C PRO A 75 -7.61 -2.93 -29.50
N GLY A 76 -6.72 -3.71 -30.11
CA GLY A 76 -5.29 -3.44 -30.13
C GLY A 76 -4.89 -2.44 -31.19
N SER A 77 -3.63 -2.49 -31.62
CA SER A 77 -3.09 -1.61 -32.64
C SER A 77 -1.98 -2.30 -33.44
N GLY A 78 -1.96 -2.05 -34.76
CA GLY A 78 -0.88 -2.50 -35.64
C GLY A 78 0.41 -1.68 -35.50
N GLY A 79 0.39 -0.53 -34.82
CA GLY A 79 1.56 0.31 -34.53
C GLY A 79 1.47 0.96 -33.15
N PRO A 80 2.41 1.83 -32.76
CA PRO A 80 2.41 2.50 -31.45
C PRO A 80 1.14 3.30 -31.20
N LEU A 81 0.38 2.88 -30.18
CA LEU A 81 -0.81 3.57 -29.71
C LEU A 81 -0.77 3.70 -28.19
N TRP A 82 -0.86 4.94 -27.71
CA TRP A 82 -0.91 5.26 -26.29
C TRP A 82 -2.36 5.40 -25.82
N PHE A 83 -2.69 4.74 -24.71
CA PHE A 83 -3.97 4.84 -24.02
C PHE A 83 -3.77 5.49 -22.65
N ASN A 84 -4.61 6.49 -22.33
CA ASN A 84 -4.58 7.17 -21.04
C ASN A 84 -5.31 6.35 -19.98
N SER A 85 -6.64 6.31 -19.98
CA SER A 85 -7.41 5.58 -18.97
C SER A 85 -8.62 4.91 -19.61
N TRP A 86 -8.75 3.60 -19.41
CA TRP A 86 -9.86 2.78 -19.88
C TRP A 86 -10.33 1.89 -18.73
N MET A 87 -11.64 1.65 -18.63
CA MET A 87 -12.17 0.70 -17.66
C MET A 87 -13.30 -0.14 -18.22
N SER A 88 -13.57 -1.25 -17.53
CA SER A 88 -14.81 -2.01 -17.60
C SER A 88 -15.23 -2.36 -16.19
N GLY A 89 -16.39 -1.87 -15.73
CA GLY A 89 -16.82 -2.05 -14.34
C GLY A 89 -17.87 -1.02 -13.90
N TYR A 90 -18.06 -0.87 -12.59
CA TYR A 90 -18.94 0.14 -12.00
C TYR A 90 -18.17 1.43 -11.70
N GLN A 91 -18.72 2.59 -12.09
CA GLN A 91 -18.09 3.90 -11.91
C GLN A 91 -19.00 4.81 -11.09
N VAL A 92 -18.41 5.54 -10.15
CA VAL A 92 -19.05 6.63 -9.39
C VAL A 92 -18.24 7.91 -9.62
N LEU A 93 -18.90 9.04 -9.85
CA LEU A 93 -18.27 10.34 -10.12
C LEU A 93 -18.80 11.45 -9.20
N PRO A 94 -18.03 12.54 -8.99
CA PRO A 94 -18.44 13.67 -8.15
C PRO A 94 -19.68 14.42 -8.65
N ASP A 95 -20.01 14.32 -9.94
CA ASP A 95 -21.21 14.92 -10.53
C ASP A 95 -22.49 14.13 -10.22
N GLY A 96 -22.37 13.03 -9.46
CA GLY A 96 -23.47 12.16 -9.07
C GLY A 96 -23.71 10.99 -10.03
N TYR A 97 -22.95 10.85 -11.11
CA TYR A 97 -23.05 9.67 -11.96
C TYR A 97 -22.67 8.40 -11.19
N SER A 98 -23.49 7.35 -11.33
CA SER A 98 -23.30 6.04 -10.74
C SER A 98 -23.83 4.98 -11.71
N GLY A 99 -22.98 4.10 -12.23
CA GLY A 99 -23.40 3.08 -13.18
C GLY A 99 -22.27 2.23 -13.78
N ARG A 100 -22.67 1.14 -14.46
CA ARG A 100 -21.73 0.30 -15.22
C ARG A 100 -21.28 1.00 -16.50
N ARG A 101 -19.99 0.89 -16.79
CA ARG A 101 -19.35 1.46 -17.99
C ARG A 101 -18.25 0.54 -18.50
N THR A 102 -18.14 0.48 -19.82
CA THR A 102 -16.99 -0.10 -20.53
C THR A 102 -16.51 0.92 -21.56
N GLY A 103 -15.24 1.31 -21.51
CA GLY A 103 -14.69 2.31 -22.41
C GLY A 103 -13.66 3.23 -21.76
N PHE A 104 -13.20 4.21 -22.55
CA PHE A 104 -12.32 5.27 -22.07
C PHE A 104 -13.04 6.15 -21.04
N ILE A 105 -12.32 6.53 -19.99
CA ILE A 105 -12.82 7.35 -18.89
C ILE A 105 -12.02 8.63 -18.74
N GLY A 106 -12.74 9.73 -18.47
CA GLY A 106 -12.21 11.03 -18.01
C GLY A 106 -11.09 11.67 -18.83
N ALA A 107 -10.67 12.87 -18.42
CA ALA A 107 -9.35 13.35 -18.80
C ALA A 107 -8.30 12.53 -18.04
N LYS A 108 -7.14 12.31 -18.67
CA LYS A 108 -5.96 11.71 -18.04
C LYS A 108 -5.78 12.27 -16.62
N PRO A 109 -5.69 11.43 -15.58
CA PRO A 109 -5.44 11.93 -14.23
C PRO A 109 -4.19 12.81 -14.23
N ASN A 110 -4.30 14.03 -13.69
CA ASN A 110 -3.18 14.96 -13.64
C ASN A 110 -2.22 14.53 -12.53
N LYS A 111 -1.34 13.58 -12.84
CA LYS A 111 -0.32 13.07 -11.92
C LYS A 111 0.67 14.21 -11.61
N PRO A 112 0.82 14.67 -10.34
CA PRO A 112 1.82 15.65 -9.97
C PRO A 112 3.20 15.24 -10.46
N THR A 113 4.02 16.18 -10.94
CA THR A 113 5.32 15.87 -11.57
C THR A 113 6.30 15.12 -10.66
N ALA A 114 6.08 15.13 -9.35
CA ALA A 114 6.88 14.42 -8.37
C ALA A 114 6.59 12.90 -8.31
N LEU A 115 5.40 12.44 -8.73
CA LEU A 115 4.98 11.03 -8.65
C LEU A 115 5.46 10.17 -9.84
N PRO A 116 5.43 10.65 -11.09
CA PRO A 116 6.02 9.94 -12.22
C PRO A 116 7.54 9.82 -12.11
N GLY A 117 8.07 8.68 -12.54
CA GLY A 117 9.48 8.51 -12.84
C GLY A 117 9.76 8.76 -14.33
N GLY A 118 10.62 7.93 -14.92
CA GLY A 118 10.89 7.97 -16.37
C GLY A 118 9.70 7.47 -17.22
N GLN A 119 9.58 8.00 -18.45
CA GLN A 119 8.58 7.58 -19.46
C GLN A 119 7.11 7.82 -19.07
N GLY A 120 6.84 8.69 -18.08
CA GLY A 120 5.48 9.14 -17.74
C GLY A 120 4.66 8.18 -16.86
N GLY A 121 5.22 7.04 -16.48
CA GLY A 121 4.64 6.15 -15.46
C GLY A 121 5.08 6.50 -14.05
N TYR A 122 4.39 5.97 -13.04
CA TYR A 122 4.75 6.15 -11.63
C TYR A 122 6.15 5.63 -11.35
N PHE A 123 6.87 6.33 -10.47
CA PHE A 123 8.17 5.88 -10.02
C PHE A 123 8.06 4.55 -9.25
N TYR A 124 8.95 3.62 -9.56
CA TYR A 124 9.18 2.41 -8.79
C TYR A 124 10.67 2.10 -8.75
N ARG A 125 11.09 1.41 -7.70
CA ARG A 125 12.46 0.95 -7.52
C ARG A 125 12.45 -0.42 -6.85
N SER A 126 13.13 -1.39 -7.44
CA SER A 126 13.31 -2.72 -6.86
C SER A 126 14.21 -2.65 -5.63
N LYS A 127 14.04 -3.61 -4.71
CA LYS A 127 14.89 -3.76 -3.53
C LYS A 127 16.38 -3.77 -3.91
N PRO A 128 17.21 -2.86 -3.37
CA PRO A 128 18.65 -2.88 -3.59
C PRO A 128 19.27 -4.18 -3.04
N GLN A 129 20.23 -4.74 -3.77
CA GLN A 129 20.96 -5.97 -3.39
C GLN A 129 22.36 -5.68 -2.81
N TYR A 130 22.73 -4.40 -2.69
CA TYR A 130 23.97 -3.84 -2.12
C TYR A 130 25.33 -4.43 -2.57
N GLY A 131 25.37 -5.38 -3.50
CA GLY A 131 26.60 -5.92 -4.09
C GLY A 131 27.54 -6.55 -3.06
N SER A 132 28.80 -6.79 -3.45
CA SER A 132 29.84 -7.37 -2.60
C SER A 132 30.67 -6.32 -1.84
N GLY A 133 30.08 -5.15 -1.54
CA GLY A 133 30.75 -4.09 -0.80
C GLY A 133 31.11 -4.51 0.63
N GLY A 134 32.01 -3.76 1.27
CA GLY A 134 32.31 -3.95 2.70
C GLY A 134 31.07 -3.64 3.54
N LEU A 135 30.65 -4.59 4.37
CA LEU A 135 29.54 -4.44 5.31
C LEU A 135 30.06 -4.09 6.70
N VAL A 136 29.35 -3.20 7.39
CA VAL A 136 29.56 -2.96 8.81
C VAL A 136 28.62 -3.88 9.58
N VAL A 137 29.15 -4.95 10.17
CA VAL A 137 28.36 -6.00 10.82
C VAL A 137 28.08 -5.64 12.28
N ALA A 138 26.81 -5.44 12.65
CA ALA A 138 26.42 -4.95 13.96
C ALA A 138 26.99 -5.76 15.14
N THR A 139 27.01 -7.09 15.04
CA THR A 139 27.51 -7.98 16.11
C THR A 139 29.03 -7.93 16.27
N GLU A 140 29.78 -7.57 15.22
CA GLU A 140 31.25 -7.34 15.31
C GLU A 140 31.57 -6.07 16.11
N HIS A 141 30.58 -5.20 16.30
CA HIS A 141 30.65 -3.99 17.13
C HIS A 141 30.04 -4.18 18.52
N GLY A 142 29.89 -5.43 18.99
CA GLY A 142 29.46 -5.75 20.36
C GLY A 142 27.97 -5.58 20.62
N ILE A 143 27.16 -5.43 19.57
CA ILE A 143 25.69 -5.37 19.69
C ILE A 143 25.15 -6.80 19.78
N SER A 144 24.52 -7.13 20.91
CA SER A 144 23.90 -8.44 21.11
C SER A 144 22.59 -8.56 20.33
N ASN A 145 22.33 -9.77 19.80
CA ASN A 145 21.14 -10.10 19.04
C ASN A 145 20.37 -11.31 19.63
N ASP A 146 20.53 -11.55 20.93
CA ASP A 146 19.94 -12.67 21.67
C ASP A 146 18.68 -12.29 22.48
N ALA A 147 18.06 -11.15 22.16
CA ALA A 147 16.94 -10.54 22.89
C ALA A 147 17.26 -10.11 24.34
N THR A 148 18.53 -9.98 24.70
CA THR A 148 18.94 -9.54 26.05
C THR A 148 19.66 -8.18 26.04
N GLY A 149 19.75 -7.59 27.23
CA GLY A 149 20.34 -6.26 27.41
C GLY A 149 19.51 -5.13 26.78
N ASP A 150 20.11 -3.96 26.70
CA ASP A 150 19.56 -2.82 25.97
C ASP A 150 20.60 -2.35 24.95
N GLN A 151 20.27 -2.52 23.68
CA GLN A 151 21.16 -2.24 22.55
C GLN A 151 21.05 -0.81 22.02
N THR A 152 20.12 0.00 22.57
CA THR A 152 19.77 1.32 22.02
C THR A 152 20.99 2.21 21.77
N ASN A 153 21.82 2.40 22.79
CA ASN A 153 22.99 3.28 22.69
C ASN A 153 24.05 2.76 21.71
N ALA A 154 24.27 1.44 21.70
CA ALA A 154 25.26 0.81 20.84
C ALA A 154 24.83 0.87 19.36
N ILE A 155 23.55 0.63 19.07
CA ILE A 155 22.96 0.79 17.73
C ILE A 155 23.06 2.24 17.28
N ASN A 156 22.64 3.21 18.10
CA ASN A 156 22.74 4.64 17.76
C ASN A 156 24.19 5.10 17.54
N ALA A 157 25.16 4.54 18.27
CA ALA A 157 26.56 4.81 18.03
C ALA A 157 27.05 4.22 16.69
N LEU A 158 26.64 2.98 16.37
CA LEU A 158 26.97 2.32 15.11
C LEU A 158 26.41 3.10 13.91
N LEU A 159 25.12 3.44 13.95
CA LEU A 159 24.42 4.17 12.89
C LEU A 159 25.09 5.53 12.63
N ARG A 160 25.34 6.32 13.68
CA ARG A 160 25.99 7.64 13.56
C ARG A 160 27.44 7.55 13.08
N GLY A 161 28.18 6.52 13.49
CA GLY A 161 29.58 6.34 13.12
C GLY A 161 29.80 5.83 11.68
N ASN A 162 28.76 5.33 11.02
CA ASN A 162 28.88 4.61 9.74
C ASN A 162 27.92 5.16 8.66
N VAL A 163 27.58 6.45 8.73
CA VAL A 163 26.87 7.14 7.63
C VAL A 163 27.68 7.00 6.34
N GLY A 164 27.05 6.56 5.25
CA GLY A 164 27.74 6.26 3.98
C GLY A 164 28.04 4.79 3.76
N SER A 165 27.97 3.96 4.81
CA SER A 165 28.25 2.53 4.75
C SER A 165 26.97 1.70 4.86
N THR A 166 26.97 0.51 4.26
CA THR A 166 25.91 -0.48 4.47
C THR A 166 26.11 -1.17 5.82
N ILE A 167 25.16 -1.00 6.73
CA ILE A 167 25.14 -1.65 8.04
C ILE A 167 24.32 -2.92 7.94
N PHE A 168 24.91 -4.04 8.34
CA PHE A 168 24.27 -5.35 8.33
C PHE A 168 23.95 -5.80 9.75
N PHE A 169 22.68 -6.16 9.98
CA PHE A 169 22.21 -6.77 11.22
C PHE A 169 22.04 -8.29 10.99
N PRO A 170 22.97 -9.14 11.48
CA PRO A 170 22.79 -10.59 11.43
C PRO A 170 21.47 -11.05 12.07
N GLY A 171 20.92 -12.16 11.56
CA GLY A 171 19.66 -12.71 12.08
C GLY A 171 19.67 -12.89 13.60
N GLY A 172 18.70 -12.28 14.27
CA GLY A 172 18.55 -12.27 15.71
C GLY A 172 17.54 -11.22 16.18
N VAL A 173 17.44 -11.01 17.49
CA VAL A 173 16.54 -10.06 18.12
C VAL A 173 17.34 -9.02 18.90
N TYR A 174 17.25 -7.78 18.46
CA TYR A 174 17.94 -6.64 19.05
C TYR A 174 17.00 -5.91 20.00
N LEU A 175 17.14 -6.14 21.31
CA LEU A 175 16.29 -5.49 22.31
C LEU A 175 16.71 -4.02 22.51
N VAL A 176 15.80 -3.10 22.22
CA VAL A 176 15.96 -1.66 22.47
C VAL A 176 14.93 -1.19 23.49
N LYS A 177 15.32 -0.26 24.37
CA LYS A 177 14.45 0.34 25.39
C LYS A 177 14.32 1.86 25.25
N GLY A 178 14.89 2.42 24.19
CA GLY A 178 14.74 3.83 23.82
C GLY A 178 14.72 3.99 22.30
N THR A 179 14.65 5.25 21.86
CA THR A 179 14.56 5.60 20.45
C THR A 179 15.86 5.24 19.71
N VAL A 180 15.72 4.53 18.60
CA VAL A 180 16.78 4.32 17.62
C VAL A 180 16.67 5.40 16.54
N GLU A 181 17.72 6.18 16.37
CA GLU A 181 17.79 7.28 15.40
C GLU A 181 18.61 6.86 14.18
N ILE A 182 17.98 6.79 13.00
CA ILE A 182 18.66 6.49 11.75
C ILE A 182 19.06 7.81 11.07
N PRO A 183 20.36 8.14 10.98
CA PRO A 183 20.81 9.36 10.33
C PRO A 183 20.69 9.26 8.81
N ALA A 184 20.16 10.30 8.17
CA ALA A 184 20.17 10.41 6.71
C ALA A 184 21.59 10.70 6.18
N MET A 185 21.95 10.16 5.01
CA MET A 185 23.27 10.39 4.40
C MET A 185 23.53 11.83 3.92
N ALA A 186 22.53 12.73 3.96
CA ALA A 186 22.68 14.17 3.75
C ALA A 186 21.78 14.93 4.74
N ARG A 187 22.34 16.00 5.38
CA ARG A 187 21.85 16.90 6.46
C ARG A 187 20.79 16.34 7.47
N VAL A 188 21.08 16.47 8.76
CA VAL A 188 20.82 15.46 9.81
C VAL A 188 19.56 15.68 10.69
N GLY A 189 18.70 14.64 10.72
CA GLY A 189 17.93 14.12 11.87
C GLY A 189 16.65 14.81 12.40
N GLN A 190 16.01 15.76 11.71
CA GLN A 190 14.88 16.57 12.17
C GLN A 190 13.79 16.76 11.07
N PRO A 191 12.55 17.17 11.43
CA PRO A 191 11.53 17.54 10.46
C PRO A 191 12.05 18.56 9.44
N GLY A 192 12.00 18.20 8.15
CA GLY A 192 12.47 19.03 7.04
C GLY A 192 13.79 18.59 6.39
N ASP A 193 14.41 17.51 6.86
CA ASP A 193 15.65 17.00 6.26
C ASP A 193 15.45 16.23 4.96
N SER A 194 16.49 16.21 4.12
CA SER A 194 16.50 15.52 2.84
C SER A 194 17.78 14.68 2.67
N GLY A 195 17.65 13.40 2.35
CA GLY A 195 18.80 12.51 2.21
C GLY A 195 18.50 11.12 1.66
N VAL A 196 19.44 10.21 1.87
CA VAL A 196 19.32 8.79 1.51
C VAL A 196 19.15 7.97 2.78
N ILE A 197 18.08 7.19 2.86
CA ILE A 197 17.83 6.15 3.88
C ILE A 197 17.24 4.94 3.16
N GLU A 198 17.92 3.81 3.26
CA GLU A 198 17.46 2.55 2.66
C GLU A 198 17.40 1.48 3.75
N ILE A 199 16.20 0.94 4.01
CA ILE A 199 15.96 -0.12 4.99
C ILE A 199 15.46 -1.35 4.24
N SER A 200 16.07 -2.51 4.47
CA SER A 200 15.66 -3.75 3.85
C SER A 200 15.75 -4.94 4.79
N ASP A 201 14.81 -5.88 4.66
CA ASP A 201 14.83 -7.18 5.35
C ASP A 201 14.77 -7.07 6.89
N MET A 202 14.01 -6.09 7.41
CA MET A 202 13.86 -5.83 8.85
C MET A 202 12.46 -6.15 9.38
N LEU A 203 12.37 -6.74 10.56
CA LEU A 203 11.12 -6.88 11.32
C LEU A 203 11.15 -5.99 12.55
N PHE A 204 10.22 -5.04 12.64
CA PHE A 204 10.03 -4.18 13.79
C PHE A 204 8.86 -4.69 14.62
N THR A 205 9.08 -4.84 15.93
CA THR A 205 8.07 -5.38 16.86
C THR A 205 8.26 -4.78 18.23
N THR A 206 7.21 -4.84 19.04
CA THR A 206 7.27 -4.54 20.46
C THR A 206 7.48 -5.81 21.27
N LYS A 207 7.95 -5.65 22.51
CA LYS A 207 7.96 -6.70 23.54
C LYS A 207 7.03 -6.25 24.66
N GLU A 208 6.03 -7.08 24.96
CA GLU A 208 5.01 -6.81 25.99
C GLU A 208 4.15 -5.55 25.68
N GLY A 209 3.37 -5.07 26.65
CA GLY A 209 2.47 -3.94 26.48
C GLY A 209 3.21 -2.60 26.44
N THR A 210 3.52 -2.11 25.24
CA THR A 210 4.22 -0.83 25.02
C THR A 210 3.29 0.24 24.47
N ALA A 211 2.25 0.60 25.24
CA ALA A 211 1.38 1.72 24.89
C ALA A 211 2.22 3.00 24.73
N GLY A 212 1.91 3.80 23.69
CA GLY A 212 2.67 5.00 23.32
C GLY A 212 3.93 4.74 22.46
N CYS A 213 4.25 3.49 22.13
CA CYS A 213 5.35 3.19 21.21
C CYS A 213 4.96 3.51 19.76
N ILE A 214 5.76 4.35 19.11
CA ILE A 214 5.77 4.53 17.65
C ILE A 214 6.85 3.60 17.11
N LEU A 215 6.47 2.56 16.37
CA LEU A 215 7.45 1.61 15.81
C LEU A 215 8.36 2.26 14.76
N MET A 216 7.85 3.24 14.02
CA MET A 216 8.62 4.05 13.10
C MET A 216 7.99 5.43 12.92
N GLU A 217 8.80 6.46 13.11
CA GLU A 217 8.48 7.83 12.71
C GLU A 217 9.35 8.19 11.51
N TRP A 218 8.73 8.45 10.36
CA TRP A 218 9.44 8.73 9.12
C TRP A 218 9.44 10.23 8.80
N ASN A 219 10.59 10.88 9.03
CA ASN A 219 10.73 12.33 8.87
C ASN A 219 11.56 12.75 7.65
N VAL A 220 12.31 11.83 7.06
CA VAL A 220 13.26 12.13 5.98
C VAL A 220 12.51 12.36 4.66
N HIS A 221 12.86 13.45 3.98
CA HIS A 221 12.52 13.67 2.57
C HIS A 221 13.58 13.01 1.69
N GLU A 222 13.19 12.50 0.54
CA GLU A 222 14.17 11.97 -0.42
C GLU A 222 15.07 13.09 -0.98
N SER A 223 16.34 12.78 -1.25
CA SER A 223 17.27 13.66 -1.97
C SER A 223 17.16 13.50 -3.50
N HIS A 224 16.69 12.33 -3.92
CA HIS A 224 16.26 12.02 -5.29
C HIS A 224 15.21 10.91 -5.20
N GLN A 225 14.38 10.73 -6.24
CA GLN A 225 13.30 9.73 -6.22
C GLN A 225 13.79 8.35 -5.75
N GLY A 226 13.13 7.82 -4.72
CA GLY A 226 13.39 6.53 -4.12
C GLY A 226 14.67 6.44 -3.30
N SER A 227 15.31 7.56 -2.94
CA SER A 227 16.50 7.57 -2.07
C SER A 227 16.16 7.35 -0.60
N ALA A 228 14.91 7.59 -0.21
CA ALA A 228 14.40 7.36 1.13
C ALA A 228 13.28 6.32 1.03
N ALA A 229 13.56 5.07 1.35
CA ALA A 229 12.63 3.97 1.13
C ALA A 229 12.91 2.73 1.99
N ILE A 230 11.89 1.88 2.08
CA ILE A 230 11.88 0.63 2.83
C ILE A 230 11.39 -0.52 1.92
N TRP A 231 12.06 -1.66 1.98
CA TRP A 231 11.72 -2.87 1.20
C TRP A 231 11.74 -4.11 2.08
N ASP A 232 10.88 -5.10 1.81
CA ASP A 232 10.83 -6.39 2.54
C ASP A 232 10.98 -6.23 4.07
N SER A 233 10.38 -5.19 4.62
CA SER A 233 10.46 -4.89 6.04
C SER A 233 9.06 -4.69 6.58
N HIS A 234 8.83 -5.17 7.79
CA HIS A 234 7.49 -5.39 8.31
C HIS A 234 7.39 -4.88 9.74
N PHE A 235 6.18 -4.44 10.09
CA PHE A 235 5.80 -4.06 11.44
C PHE A 235 4.85 -5.13 11.97
N ARG A 236 5.17 -5.70 13.13
CA ARG A 236 4.33 -6.70 13.78
C ARG A 236 4.09 -6.29 15.22
N SER A 237 2.83 -6.07 15.56
CA SER A 237 2.39 -5.75 16.92
C SER A 237 1.08 -6.50 17.21
N LEU A 238 0.89 -6.93 18.45
CA LEU A 238 -0.32 -7.63 18.87
C LEU A 238 -1.48 -6.68 19.18
N PHE A 239 -1.18 -5.46 19.64
CA PHE A 239 -2.18 -4.45 19.98
C PHE A 239 -1.70 -3.09 19.49
N THR A 240 -2.49 -2.46 18.63
CA THR A 240 -2.12 -1.19 17.97
C THR A 240 -3.36 -0.30 17.85
N SER A 241 -3.26 0.96 18.25
CA SER A 241 -4.35 1.94 18.06
C SER A 241 -4.40 2.43 16.61
N VAL A 242 -3.24 2.79 16.08
CA VAL A 242 -3.01 3.41 14.77
C VAL A 242 -1.93 2.63 14.04
N ALA A 243 -2.23 2.10 12.85
CA ALA A 243 -1.21 1.40 12.07
C ALA A 243 -0.39 2.34 11.19
N ALA A 244 -1.02 3.04 10.23
CA ALA A 244 -0.32 3.95 9.33
C ALA A 244 -0.96 5.34 9.28
N PHE A 245 -0.19 6.35 9.68
CA PHE A 245 -0.56 7.76 9.63
C PHE A 245 0.43 8.53 8.73
N LEU A 246 -0.09 9.23 7.72
CA LEU A 246 0.70 10.04 6.81
C LEU A 246 0.15 11.48 6.76
N SER A 247 1.05 12.43 7.05
CA SER A 247 0.78 13.86 6.96
C SER A 247 1.98 14.55 6.30
N SER A 248 1.98 14.57 4.96
CA SER A 248 3.04 15.22 4.17
C SER A 248 2.46 15.92 2.96
N ARG A 249 2.77 17.21 2.78
CA ARG A 249 2.34 18.03 1.62
C ARG A 249 3.37 18.14 0.51
N MET A 250 4.62 17.79 0.79
CA MET A 250 5.74 18.08 -0.12
C MET A 250 6.35 16.81 -0.69
N ALA A 251 6.54 15.78 0.14
CA ALA A 251 7.23 14.57 -0.27
C ALA A 251 6.29 13.69 -1.11
N PRO A 252 6.69 13.29 -2.33
CA PRO A 252 5.97 12.23 -3.03
C PRO A 252 6.09 10.92 -2.25
N THR A 253 5.00 10.18 -2.14
CA THR A 253 4.95 8.92 -1.40
C THR A 253 4.36 7.81 -2.26
N TRP A 254 5.05 6.66 -2.32
CA TRP A 254 4.64 5.48 -3.07
C TRP A 254 4.47 4.28 -2.13
N PHE A 255 3.28 3.70 -2.10
CA PHE A 255 3.01 2.43 -1.43
C PHE A 255 2.77 1.35 -2.47
N TRP A 256 3.77 0.50 -2.69
CA TRP A 256 3.68 -0.62 -3.62
C TRP A 256 3.48 -1.93 -2.86
N GLY A 257 2.29 -2.53 -2.94
CA GLY A 257 1.97 -3.81 -2.30
C GLY A 257 1.97 -3.76 -0.77
N GLY A 258 1.41 -2.71 -0.18
CA GLY A 258 1.34 -2.54 1.28
C GLY A 258 0.10 -3.22 1.89
N GLY A 259 0.19 -3.61 3.16
CA GLY A 259 -0.92 -4.10 3.95
C GLY A 259 -0.91 -3.47 5.34
N SER A 260 -2.09 -3.16 5.88
CA SER A 260 -2.25 -2.67 7.25
C SER A 260 -3.49 -3.27 7.86
N GLU A 261 -3.33 -4.02 8.95
CA GLU A 261 -4.39 -4.88 9.48
C GLU A 261 -4.51 -4.72 11.00
N HIS A 262 -5.75 -4.85 11.48
CA HIS A 262 -6.10 -5.02 12.88
C HIS A 262 -5.68 -3.89 13.84
N ALA A 263 -5.47 -2.67 13.35
CA ALA A 263 -5.40 -1.50 14.23
C ALA A 263 -6.80 -1.10 14.73
N GLN A 264 -6.85 -0.60 15.97
CA GLN A 264 -8.11 -0.32 16.66
C GLN A 264 -8.92 0.81 16.02
N LEU A 265 -8.28 1.92 15.63
CA LEU A 265 -8.97 3.11 15.14
C LEU A 265 -9.00 3.17 13.61
N TYR A 266 -7.87 2.92 12.96
CA TYR A 266 -7.75 2.93 11.51
C TYR A 266 -6.49 2.23 11.03
N GLN A 267 -6.59 1.67 9.82
CA GLN A 267 -5.46 1.03 9.15
C GLN A 267 -4.61 2.07 8.43
N TRP A 268 -5.23 2.90 7.58
CA TRP A 268 -4.56 4.01 6.90
C TRP A 268 -5.27 5.34 7.16
N GLN A 269 -4.50 6.37 7.48
CA GLN A 269 -4.97 7.76 7.54
C GLN A 269 -4.03 8.70 6.79
N LEU A 270 -4.60 9.42 5.83
CA LEU A 270 -3.97 10.51 5.10
C LEU A 270 -4.57 11.83 5.61
N LEU A 271 -3.78 12.63 6.33
CA LEU A 271 -4.24 13.88 6.91
C LEU A 271 -3.48 15.06 6.31
N GLY A 272 -4.19 15.92 5.59
CA GLY A 272 -3.59 17.12 5.00
C GLY A 272 -2.46 16.80 4.02
N ALA A 273 -2.46 15.62 3.41
CA ALA A 273 -1.35 15.07 2.65
C ALA A 273 -1.54 15.24 1.13
N SER A 274 -0.46 15.17 0.35
CA SER A 274 -0.54 15.22 -1.10
C SER A 274 0.61 14.49 -1.81
N ASN A 275 0.43 14.24 -3.11
CA ASN A 275 1.39 13.50 -3.95
C ASN A 275 1.58 12.05 -3.50
N ILE A 276 0.47 11.30 -3.43
CA ILE A 276 0.48 9.92 -2.91
C ILE A 276 -0.03 8.98 -4.00
N VAL A 277 0.67 7.87 -4.21
CA VAL A 277 0.14 6.73 -4.94
C VAL A 277 0.21 5.47 -4.09
N MET A 278 -0.88 4.71 -4.07
CA MET A 278 -1.00 3.44 -3.35
C MET A 278 -1.50 2.38 -4.32
N GLY A 279 -0.79 1.26 -4.44
CA GLY A 279 -1.24 0.15 -5.28
C GLY A 279 -0.41 -1.14 -5.16
N HIS A 280 -1.01 -2.30 -5.00
CA HIS A 280 -2.26 -2.50 -4.28
C HIS A 280 -2.05 -2.18 -2.78
N VAL A 281 -3.10 -1.76 -2.09
CA VAL A 281 -3.10 -1.76 -0.61
C VAL A 281 -4.27 -2.54 -0.03
N GLN A 282 -3.97 -3.31 1.00
CA GLN A 282 -4.91 -4.20 1.66
C GLN A 282 -5.12 -3.77 3.12
N THR A 283 -6.31 -4.04 3.64
CA THR A 283 -6.63 -3.87 5.05
C THR A 283 -7.59 -4.90 5.58
N GLU A 284 -7.56 -5.13 6.89
CA GLU A 284 -8.55 -5.92 7.61
C GLU A 284 -8.91 -5.28 8.95
N ALA A 285 -10.21 -5.21 9.26
CA ALA A 285 -10.67 -4.77 10.58
C ALA A 285 -10.33 -5.82 11.68
N PRO A 286 -10.00 -5.40 12.92
CA PRO A 286 -9.72 -6.34 14.01
C PRO A 286 -10.91 -7.26 14.28
N TYR A 287 -10.63 -8.55 14.44
CA TYR A 287 -11.70 -9.55 14.49
C TYR A 287 -12.67 -9.42 15.66
N TYR A 288 -12.15 -8.95 16.79
CA TYR A 288 -12.90 -8.78 18.03
C TYR A 288 -13.86 -7.58 17.97
N GLN A 289 -13.66 -6.61 17.08
CA GLN A 289 -14.58 -5.49 16.97
C GLN A 289 -15.97 -5.95 16.51
N ASP A 290 -17.06 -5.48 17.10
CA ASP A 290 -17.25 -4.30 17.96
C ASP A 290 -17.17 -4.54 19.48
N ASN A 291 -16.53 -5.63 19.93
CA ASN A 291 -16.37 -5.97 21.35
C ASN A 291 -14.87 -6.13 21.76
N PRO A 292 -14.23 -5.07 22.28
CA PRO A 292 -14.77 -3.73 22.44
C PRO A 292 -14.80 -2.96 21.10
N THR A 293 -15.52 -1.83 21.09
CA THR A 293 -15.58 -0.93 19.91
C THR A 293 -14.21 -0.31 19.63
N ALA A 294 -14.06 0.37 18.49
CA ALA A 294 -12.85 1.12 18.12
C ALA A 294 -12.41 2.17 19.17
N LEU A 295 -13.29 2.58 20.09
CA LEU A 295 -13.00 3.58 21.13
C LEU A 295 -12.26 3.03 22.36
N GLU A 296 -12.06 1.72 22.45
CA GLU A 296 -11.37 1.07 23.56
C GLU A 296 -10.34 0.07 23.03
N PRO A 297 -9.25 -0.23 23.76
CA PRO A 297 -8.88 0.31 25.07
C PRO A 297 -8.10 1.64 24.98
N TYR A 298 -7.89 2.17 23.77
CA TYR A 298 -7.08 3.37 23.55
C TYR A 298 -7.90 4.64 23.69
N THR A 299 -7.28 5.69 24.24
CA THR A 299 -7.95 7.00 24.32
C THR A 299 -7.92 7.64 22.94
N VAL A 300 -9.08 8.04 22.43
CA VAL A 300 -9.16 8.82 21.17
C VAL A 300 -8.52 10.20 21.35
N ALA A 301 -7.97 10.74 20.27
CA ALA A 301 -7.30 12.04 20.18
C ALA A 301 -5.88 12.07 20.78
N GLU A 302 -5.23 10.92 20.85
CA GLU A 302 -3.78 10.86 21.02
C GLU A 302 -3.05 11.34 19.75
N TRP A 303 -3.65 11.13 18.57
CA TRP A 303 -3.13 11.59 17.28
C TRP A 303 -4.04 12.63 16.61
N PRO A 304 -3.46 13.53 15.79
CA PRO A 304 -4.25 14.51 15.05
C PRO A 304 -5.34 13.85 14.20
N ALA A 305 -6.57 14.33 14.39
CA ALA A 305 -7.76 13.88 13.67
C ALA A 305 -8.13 12.39 13.84
N ASP A 306 -7.76 11.77 14.97
CA ASP A 306 -8.31 10.46 15.34
C ASP A 306 -9.84 10.44 15.25
N PRO A 307 -10.45 9.33 14.78
CA PRO A 307 -11.89 9.24 14.62
C PRO A 307 -12.57 9.14 15.99
N GLY A 308 -13.45 10.09 16.31
CA GLY A 308 -14.32 10.01 17.48
C GLY A 308 -15.62 9.24 17.25
N PHE A 309 -15.90 8.87 15.99
CA PHE A 309 -17.09 8.12 15.58
C PHE A 309 -18.41 8.81 15.96
N GLU A 310 -18.44 10.14 15.96
CA GLU A 310 -19.59 10.96 16.38
C GLU A 310 -20.81 10.78 15.47
N ASP A 311 -20.59 10.42 14.20
CA ASP A 311 -21.63 10.17 13.22
C ASP A 311 -22.25 8.75 13.32
N CYS A 312 -21.71 7.90 14.19
CA CYS A 312 -22.23 6.56 14.41
C CYS A 312 -23.42 6.56 15.36
N ALA A 313 -24.59 6.14 14.85
CA ALA A 313 -25.80 5.98 15.64
C ALA A 313 -25.74 4.78 16.62
N GLU A 314 -24.97 3.75 16.29
CA GLU A 314 -24.88 2.48 17.03
C GLU A 314 -23.43 2.03 17.18
N ASP A 315 -23.15 1.19 18.19
CA ASP A 315 -21.79 0.68 18.48
C ASP A 315 -21.20 -0.15 17.34
N PHE A 316 -22.06 -0.83 16.59
CA PHE A 316 -21.70 -1.60 15.40
C PHE A 316 -21.01 -0.76 14.31
N CYS A 317 -21.28 0.54 14.24
CA CYS A 317 -20.64 1.47 13.31
C CYS A 317 -19.23 1.90 13.78
N LYS A 318 -18.93 1.74 15.07
CA LYS A 318 -17.67 2.17 15.70
C LYS A 318 -16.58 1.11 15.50
N LYS A 319 -16.25 0.80 14.25
CA LYS A 319 -15.19 -0.12 13.84
C LYS A 319 -14.04 0.61 13.18
N ALA A 320 -12.86 0.00 13.19
CA ALA A 320 -11.66 0.58 12.60
C ALA A 320 -11.89 0.96 11.13
N TRP A 321 -11.46 2.16 10.76
CA TRP A 321 -11.52 2.58 9.37
C TRP A 321 -10.47 1.87 8.54
N ALA A 322 -10.83 1.41 7.34
CA ALA A 322 -9.88 0.83 6.41
C ALA A 322 -8.91 1.90 5.86
N LEU A 323 -9.45 2.98 5.32
CA LEU A 323 -8.68 4.11 4.80
C LEU A 323 -9.48 5.39 5.04
N ARG A 324 -8.80 6.40 5.60
CA ARG A 324 -9.33 7.75 5.83
C ARG A 324 -8.53 8.77 5.06
N ILE A 325 -9.19 9.59 4.22
CA ILE A 325 -8.55 10.67 3.46
C ILE A 325 -9.13 12.01 3.87
N LEU A 326 -8.39 12.75 4.68
CA LEU A 326 -8.84 13.98 5.30
C LEU A 326 -8.04 15.17 4.77
N ASN A 327 -8.71 16.17 4.21
CA ASN A 327 -8.09 17.41 3.71
C ASN A 327 -6.86 17.20 2.80
N SER A 328 -6.84 16.11 2.05
CA SER A 328 -5.71 15.69 1.22
C SER A 328 -6.02 15.88 -0.26
N SER A 329 -4.99 16.01 -1.11
CA SER A 329 -5.12 16.18 -2.56
C SER A 329 -4.16 15.27 -3.31
N ASP A 330 -4.39 15.04 -4.61
CA ASP A 330 -3.46 14.28 -5.45
C ASP A 330 -3.09 12.89 -4.89
N VAL A 331 -4.13 12.19 -4.41
CA VAL A 331 -4.05 10.81 -3.92
C VAL A 331 -4.59 9.87 -4.99
N PHE A 332 -3.77 8.93 -5.43
CA PHE A 332 -4.09 7.96 -6.47
C PHE A 332 -4.10 6.56 -5.87
N LEU A 333 -5.25 5.88 -5.93
CA LEU A 333 -5.44 4.56 -5.34
C LEU A 333 -5.71 3.56 -6.46
N TYR A 334 -4.88 2.52 -6.57
CA TYR A 334 -4.96 1.53 -7.63
C TYR A 334 -5.00 0.13 -7.04
N GLY A 335 -6.19 -0.47 -7.04
CA GLY A 335 -6.43 -1.76 -6.40
C GLY A 335 -6.44 -1.63 -4.87
N LEU A 336 -7.63 -1.74 -4.29
CA LEU A 336 -7.85 -1.70 -2.85
C LEU A 336 -8.52 -3.00 -2.41
N GLY A 337 -8.03 -3.60 -1.34
CA GLY A 337 -8.56 -4.83 -0.75
C GLY A 337 -8.92 -4.55 0.69
N LEU A 338 -10.09 -3.95 0.92
CA LEU A 338 -10.48 -3.45 2.24
C LEU A 338 -11.52 -4.39 2.83
N TYR A 339 -11.11 -5.20 3.80
CA TYR A 339 -11.93 -6.31 4.29
C TYR A 339 -12.43 -6.10 5.73
N SER A 340 -13.62 -6.63 5.98
CA SER A 340 -14.14 -6.88 7.33
C SER A 340 -14.81 -8.25 7.30
N PHE A 341 -14.27 -9.21 8.07
CA PHE A 341 -14.75 -10.60 8.04
C PHE A 341 -15.53 -11.02 9.26
N SER A 342 -15.48 -10.27 10.35
CA SER A 342 -16.12 -10.69 11.59
C SER A 342 -16.76 -9.56 12.38
N GLN A 343 -17.59 -9.99 13.32
CA GLN A 343 -18.09 -9.19 14.43
C GLN A 343 -17.95 -10.01 15.71
N ASP A 344 -17.24 -9.48 16.71
CA ASP A 344 -16.99 -10.18 17.98
C ASP A 344 -16.49 -11.63 17.74
N ASN A 345 -15.48 -11.77 16.88
CA ASN A 345 -14.89 -13.04 16.45
C ASN A 345 -15.86 -14.02 15.73
N ASN A 346 -17.07 -13.58 15.37
CA ASN A 346 -18.04 -14.36 14.61
C ASN A 346 -18.03 -13.97 13.13
N LEU A 347 -17.89 -14.96 12.24
CA LEU A 347 -17.86 -14.79 10.78
C LEU A 347 -19.26 -14.66 10.14
N GLY A 348 -20.34 -14.73 10.92
CA GLY A 348 -21.72 -14.75 10.42
C GLY A 348 -22.06 -13.56 9.52
N CYS A 349 -21.57 -12.35 9.83
CA CYS A 349 -21.81 -11.15 9.03
C CYS A 349 -21.11 -11.19 7.65
N ALA A 350 -20.06 -12.00 7.48
CA ALA A 350 -19.35 -12.09 6.20
C ALA A 350 -20.14 -12.89 5.18
N LEU A 351 -20.92 -13.87 5.64
CA LEU A 351 -21.79 -14.68 4.78
C LEU A 351 -22.97 -13.89 4.22
N SER A 352 -23.44 -12.86 4.93
CA SER A 352 -24.48 -11.94 4.47
C SER A 352 -23.94 -10.65 3.84
N GLU A 353 -22.62 -10.47 3.77
CA GLU A 353 -21.96 -9.22 3.32
C GLU A 353 -22.37 -7.99 4.15
N GLU A 354 -22.71 -8.20 5.42
CA GLU A 354 -23.18 -7.16 6.33
C GLU A 354 -22.12 -6.76 7.35
N CYS A 355 -20.91 -7.34 7.32
CA CYS A 355 -19.85 -6.87 8.21
C CYS A 355 -19.51 -5.40 7.87
N PRO A 356 -19.49 -4.50 8.86
CA PRO A 356 -19.33 -3.08 8.59
C PRO A 356 -17.86 -2.83 8.25
N THR A 357 -17.63 -2.42 7.01
CA THR A 357 -16.34 -1.87 6.57
C THR A 357 -16.55 -0.38 6.42
N VAL A 358 -15.78 0.42 7.16
CA VAL A 358 -15.94 1.89 7.13
C VAL A 358 -14.78 2.49 6.32
N PHE A 359 -15.13 3.24 5.27
CA PHE A 359 -14.22 3.99 4.40
C PHE A 359 -14.67 5.46 4.34
N HIS A 360 -13.74 6.40 4.51
CA HIS A 360 -14.05 7.84 4.53
C HIS A 360 -13.07 8.68 3.70
#